data_AF-A0A1I8BDY2-F1
#
_entry.id   AF-A0A1I8BDY2-F1
#
_cell.length_a   1.000
_cell.length_b   1.000
_cell.length_c   1.000
_cell.angle_alpha   90.00
_cell.angle_beta   90.00
_cell.angle_gamma   90.00
#
_symmetry.space_group_name_H-M   'P 1'
#
loop_
_entity.id
_entity.type
_entity.pdbx_description
1 polymer ?
#
loop_
_entity_poly.entity_id
_entity_poly.type
_entity_poly.pdbx_seq_one_letter_code
_entity_poly.pdbx_strand_id
1 'polypeptide(L)'
;MITYIGFLMVAFFQGCDPVALKDVQTIDQLTILLANRIFEGIPGLPGLFLATIFSATLSTASSGINSLTAVLWEDFIKDSTFGKNLTNNQTSVLMKLISVG
;
A
#
# COMPACT_ATOMS: atom_id res chain seq x y z
N MET A 1 13.17 -3.87 -4.25
CA MET A 1 13.28 -2.78 -3.24
C MET A 1 13.16 -3.37 -1.83
N ILE A 2 12.07 -4.09 -1.52
CA ILE A 2 11.86 -4.77 -0.22
C ILE A 2 12.97 -5.79 0.11
N THR A 3 13.41 -6.58 -0.89
CA THR A 3 14.51 -7.54 -0.73
C THR A 3 15.83 -6.89 -0.33
N TYR A 4 16.16 -5.76 -0.93
CA TYR A 4 17.39 -5.01 -0.62
C TYR A 4 17.34 -4.40 0.79
N ILE A 5 16.21 -3.82 1.19
CA ILE A 5 15.99 -3.34 2.56
C ILE A 5 16.12 -4.48 3.56
N GLY A 6 15.57 -5.67 3.25
CA GLY A 6 15.70 -6.85 4.10
C GLY A 6 17.16 -7.28 4.30
N PHE A 7 17.97 -7.27 3.25
CA PHE A 7 19.42 -7.52 3.38
C PHE A 7 20.11 -6.45 4.22
N LEU A 8 19.79 -5.17 4.02
CA LEU A 8 20.34 -4.07 4.83
C LEU A 8 19.98 -4.21 6.30
N MET A 9 18.74 -4.58 6.63
CA MET A 9 18.32 -4.83 8.01
C MET A 9 19.11 -5.95 8.65
N VAL A 10 19.26 -7.07 7.95
CA VAL A 10 20.05 -8.20 8.45
C VAL A 10 21.47 -7.75 8.71
N ALA A 11 22.10 -7.01 7.78
CA ALA A 11 23.45 -6.50 7.94
C ALA A 11 23.58 -5.48 9.10
N PHE A 12 22.62 -4.57 9.24
CA PHE A 12 22.66 -3.47 10.21
C PHE A 12 22.40 -3.92 11.65
N PHE A 13 21.50 -4.90 11.84
CA PHE A 13 21.14 -5.46 13.13
C PHE A 13 21.90 -6.76 13.46
N GLN A 14 22.99 -7.07 12.75
CA GLN A 14 23.82 -8.24 13.11
C GLN A 14 24.36 -8.10 14.54
N GLY A 15 23.97 -9.03 15.41
CA GLY A 15 24.41 -9.06 16.81
C GLY A 15 23.60 -8.20 17.77
N CYS A 16 22.63 -7.41 17.30
CA CYS A 16 21.72 -6.64 18.14
C CYS A 16 20.31 -6.67 17.54
N ASP A 17 19.52 -7.66 17.95
CA ASP A 17 18.16 -7.84 17.45
C ASP A 17 17.18 -6.89 18.18
N PRO A 18 16.68 -5.83 17.53
CA PRO A 18 15.78 -4.86 18.16
C PRO A 18 14.43 -5.49 18.56
N VAL A 19 14.04 -6.62 17.97
CA VAL A 19 12.84 -7.37 18.37
C VAL A 19 13.10 -8.07 19.70
N ALA A 20 14.26 -8.72 19.86
CA ALA A 20 14.66 -9.35 21.11
C ALA A 20 14.90 -8.34 22.25
N LEU A 21 15.42 -7.15 21.92
CA LEU A 21 15.61 -6.05 22.88
C LEU A 21 14.30 -5.31 23.23
N LYS A 22 13.15 -5.65 22.60
CA LYS A 22 11.85 -4.99 22.76
C LYS A 22 11.83 -3.51 22.35
N ASP A 23 12.75 -3.09 21.47
CA ASP A 23 12.71 -1.76 20.85
C ASP A 23 11.51 -1.63 19.88
N VAL A 24 11.03 -2.75 19.35
CA VAL A 24 9.84 -2.84 18.48
C VAL A 24 8.93 -3.99 18.90
N GLN A 25 7.62 -3.83 18.73
CA GLN A 25 6.63 -4.87 19.09
C GLN A 25 6.40 -5.86 17.94
N THR A 26 6.53 -5.40 16.70
CA THR A 26 6.27 -6.21 15.50
C THR A 26 7.39 -6.04 14.49
N ILE A 27 7.58 -7.07 13.66
CA ILE A 27 8.60 -7.07 12.60
C ILE A 27 8.31 -5.98 11.56
N ASP A 28 7.04 -5.62 11.33
CA ASP A 28 6.65 -4.55 10.39
C ASP A 28 7.23 -3.18 10.76
N GLN A 29 7.44 -2.93 12.06
CA GLN A 29 8.01 -1.68 12.56
C GLN A 29 9.52 -1.59 12.33
N LEU A 30 10.20 -2.70 12.01
CA LEU A 30 11.66 -2.76 11.86
C LEU A 30 12.16 -1.81 10.76
N THR A 31 11.39 -1.67 9.67
CA THR A 31 11.73 -0.77 8.55
C THR A 31 11.68 0.69 8.97
N ILE A 32 10.67 1.02 9.77
CA ILE A 32 10.49 2.38 10.28
C ILE A 32 11.56 2.68 11.33
N LEU A 33 11.91 1.71 12.19
CA LEU A 33 13.00 1.85 13.16
C LEU A 33 14.35 2.07 12.47
N LEU A 34 14.66 1.28 11.44
CA LEU A 34 15.89 1.44 10.66
C LEU A 34 15.94 2.82 9.99
N ALA A 35 14.86 3.26 9.34
CA ALA A 35 14.79 4.59 8.75
C ALA A 35 14.98 5.70 9.80
N ASN A 36 14.37 5.55 10.97
CA ASN A 36 14.53 6.52 12.06
C ASN A 36 15.99 6.60 12.56
N ARG A 37 16.69 5.46 12.67
CA ARG A 37 18.12 5.43 13.04
C ARG A 37 19.04 5.98 11.94
N ILE A 38 18.72 5.74 10.66
CA ILE A 38 19.51 6.28 9.54
C ILE A 38 19.35 7.81 9.43
N PHE A 39 18.14 8.31 9.63
CA PHE A 39 17.82 9.73 9.56
C PHE A 39 17.94 10.45 10.91
N GLU A 40 18.63 9.84 11.87
CA GLU A 40 18.87 10.43 13.17
C GLU A 40 19.61 11.77 13.00
N GLY A 41 18.98 12.86 13.45
CA GLY A 41 19.50 14.22 13.31
C GLY A 41 18.81 15.10 12.24
N ILE A 42 17.91 14.56 11.40
CA ILE A 42 17.14 15.36 10.43
C ILE A 42 15.63 15.26 10.75
N PRO A 43 15.05 16.24 11.47
CA PRO A 43 13.63 16.21 11.80
C PRO A 43 12.76 16.27 10.53
N GLY A 44 11.71 15.46 10.50
CA GLY A 44 10.75 15.41 9.38
C GLY A 44 11.04 14.36 8.31
N LEU A 45 12.30 13.94 8.14
CA LEU A 45 12.67 12.95 7.14
C LEU A 45 12.10 11.53 7.40
N PRO A 46 12.04 11.02 8.65
CA PRO A 46 11.32 9.78 8.94
C PRO A 46 9.83 9.87 8.60
N GLY A 47 9.21 11.04 8.80
CA GLY A 47 7.81 11.30 8.45
C GLY A 47 7.59 11.31 6.94
N LEU A 48 8.52 11.92 6.18
CA LEU A 48 8.49 11.88 4.73
C LEU A 48 8.64 10.45 4.20
N PHE A 49 9.57 9.67 4.75
CA PHE A 49 9.74 8.26 4.41
C PHE A 49 8.44 7.48 4.64
N LEU A 50 7.83 7.64 5.82
CA LEU A 50 6.55 7.00 6.14
C LEU A 50 5.43 7.43 5.17
N ALA A 51 5.33 8.71 4.84
CA ALA A 51 4.35 9.23 3.88
C ALA A 51 4.52 8.63 2.48
N THR A 52 5.77 8.44 2.02
CA THR A 52 6.03 7.82 0.71
C THR A 52 5.60 6.36 0.66
N ILE A 53 5.82 5.59 1.74
CA ILE A 53 5.39 4.19 1.82
C ILE A 53 3.86 4.10 1.77
N PHE A 54 3.17 4.93 2.56
CA PHE A 54 1.71 4.95 2.54
C PHE A 54 1.16 5.37 1.18
N SER A 55 1.75 6.39 0.54
CA SER A 55 1.36 6.82 -0.80
C SER A 55 1.56 5.72 -1.84
N ALA A 56 2.70 5.04 -1.84
CA ALA A 56 2.99 3.94 -2.75
C ALA A 56 2.04 2.75 -2.53
N THR A 57 1.76 2.42 -1.27
CA THR A 57 0.82 1.37 -0.88
C THR A 57 -0.60 1.71 -1.34
N LEU A 58 -1.05 2.95 -1.08
CA LEU A 58 -2.37 3.43 -1.46
C LEU A 58 -2.54 3.49 -2.98
N SER A 59 -1.50 3.88 -3.72
CA SER A 59 -1.51 3.85 -5.19
C SER A 59 -1.69 2.44 -5.72
N THR A 60 -0.99 1.46 -5.15
CA THR A 60 -1.11 0.05 -5.55
C THR A 60 -2.49 -0.49 -5.19
N ALA A 61 -2.98 -0.19 -3.99
CA ALA A 61 -4.31 -0.60 -3.54
C ALA A 61 -5.41 0.00 -4.44
N SER A 62 -5.33 1.29 -4.76
CA SER A 62 -6.28 1.97 -5.66
C SER A 62 -6.26 1.38 -7.06
N SER A 63 -5.08 1.10 -7.63
CA SER A 63 -5.00 0.42 -8.93
C SER A 63 -5.61 -0.98 -8.88
N GLY A 64 -5.38 -1.73 -7.80
CA GLY A 64 -5.99 -3.05 -7.60
C GLY A 64 -7.51 -3.01 -7.54
N ILE A 65 -8.08 -2.07 -6.78
CA ILE A 65 -9.53 -1.88 -6.66
C ILE A 65 -10.14 -1.45 -8.00
N ASN A 66 -9.48 -0.54 -8.72
CA ASN A 66 -9.92 -0.11 -10.04
C ASN A 66 -9.95 -1.29 -11.03
N SER A 67 -8.90 -2.12 -11.04
CA SER A 67 -8.87 -3.32 -11.87
C SER A 67 -9.93 -4.34 -11.48
N LEU A 68 -10.13 -4.58 -10.18
CA LEU A 68 -11.16 -5.50 -9.70
C LEU A 68 -12.56 -5.02 -10.08
N THR A 69 -12.83 -3.72 -9.97
CA THR A 69 -14.09 -3.10 -10.39
C THR A 69 -14.34 -3.31 -11.87
N ALA A 70 -13.29 -3.14 -12.71
CA ALA A 70 -13.39 -3.37 -14.14
C ALA A 70 -13.66 -4.84 -14.48
N VAL A 71 -13.02 -5.78 -13.78
CA VAL A 71 -13.26 -7.22 -13.95
C VAL A 71 -14.68 -7.58 -13.52
N LEU A 72 -15.14 -7.10 -12.37
CA LEU A 72 -16.52 -7.32 -11.90
C LEU A 72 -17.55 -6.77 -12.90
N TRP A 73 -17.26 -5.61 -13.49
CA TRP A 73 -18.13 -5.03 -14.50
C TRP A 73 -18.22 -5.90 -15.75
N GLU A 74 -17.09 -6.30 -16.31
CA GLU A 74 -17.02 -7.07 -17.56
C GLU A 74 -17.58 -8.48 -17.38
N ASP A 75 -17.26 -9.17 -16.28
CA ASP A 75 -17.64 -10.57 -16.06
C ASP A 75 -19.09 -10.75 -15.60
N PHE A 76 -19.63 -9.83 -14.78
CA PHE A 76 -20.93 -10.02 -14.13
C PHE A 76 -22.00 -9.01 -14.52
N ILE A 77 -21.64 -7.74 -14.71
CA ILE A 77 -22.63 -6.66 -14.82
C ILE A 77 -23.00 -6.41 -16.28
N LYS A 78 -22.02 -6.34 -17.18
CA LYS A 78 -22.20 -5.94 -18.58
C LYS A 78 -23.25 -6.74 -19.34
N ASP A 79 -23.24 -8.06 -19.21
CA ASP A 79 -24.19 -8.94 -19.91
C ASP A 79 -25.51 -9.19 -19.15
N SER A 80 -25.57 -8.78 -17.88
CA SER A 80 -26.79 -8.86 -17.07
C SER A 80 -27.88 -7.91 -17.59
N THR A 81 -29.14 -8.22 -17.26
CA THR A 81 -30.30 -7.35 -17.56
C THR A 81 -30.15 -5.95 -16.99
N PHE A 82 -29.37 -5.80 -15.92
CA PHE A 82 -29.05 -4.52 -15.28
C PHE A 82 -28.01 -3.72 -16.09
N GLY A 83 -26.94 -4.36 -16.56
CA GLY A 83 -25.89 -3.73 -17.38
C GLY A 83 -26.41 -3.20 -18.71
N LYS A 84 -27.32 -3.95 -19.36
CA LYS A 84 -27.92 -3.57 -20.65
C LYS A 84 -28.85 -2.36 -20.58
N ASN A 85 -29.33 -2.00 -19.38
CA ASN A 85 -30.26 -0.88 -19.16
C ASN A 85 -29.55 0.43 -18.77
N LEU A 86 -28.21 0.42 -18.63
CA LEU A 86 -27.44 1.57 -18.17
C LEU A 86 -26.92 2.40 -19.34
N THR A 87 -27.13 3.72 -19.25
CA THR A 87 -26.55 4.71 -20.18
C THR A 87 -25.06 4.93 -19.86
N ASN A 88 -24.22 5.24 -20.86
CA ASN A 88 -22.77 5.43 -20.72
C ASN A 88 -22.34 6.32 -19.52
N ASN A 89 -23.09 7.39 -19.22
CA ASN A 89 -22.80 8.24 -18.05
C ASN A 89 -23.07 7.55 -16.71
N GLN A 90 -24.14 6.76 -16.61
CA GLN A 90 -24.49 6.03 -15.37
C GLN A 90 -23.51 4.88 -15.12
N THR A 91 -23.06 4.20 -16.18
CA THR A 91 -22.00 3.20 -16.11
C THR A 91 -20.71 3.78 -15.54
N SER A 92 -20.29 4.95 -16.02
CA SER A 92 -19.06 5.60 -15.56
C SER A 92 -19.16 6.10 -14.10
N VAL A 93 -20.34 6.58 -13.68
CA VAL A 93 -20.60 6.94 -12.28
C VAL A 93 -20.63 5.70 -11.38
N LEU A 94 -21.26 4.61 -11.83
CA LEU A 94 -21.36 3.36 -11.07
C LEU A 94 -19.99 2.70 -10.90
N MET A 95 -19.16 2.63 -11.95
CA MET A 95 -17.78 2.15 -11.84
C MET A 95 -16.96 2.98 -10.85
N LYS A 96 -17.08 4.31 -10.88
CA LYS A 96 -16.39 5.18 -9.91
C LYS A 96 -16.86 4.92 -8.48
N LEU A 97 -18.16 4.70 -8.28
CA LEU A 97 -18.76 4.38 -6.98
C LEU A 97 -18.27 3.04 -6.42
N ILE A 98 -18.10 2.03 -7.27
CA ILE A 98 -17.58 0.71 -6.87
C ILE A 98 -16.08 0.78 -6.56
N SER A 99 -15.34 1.64 -7.28
CA SER A 99 -13.88 1.76 -7.09
C SER A 99 -13.43 2.64 -5.93
N VAL A 100 -14.29 3.56 -5.48
CA VAL A 100 -14.00 4.54 -4.42
C VAL A 100 -14.79 4.26 -3.13
N GLY A 101 -15.80 3.38 -3.20
CA GLY A 101 -16.63 2.97 -2.08
C GLY A 101 -15.93 2.06 -1.07
#